data_AF-A0A357ZKE3-F1
#
_entry.id   AF-A0A357ZKE3-F1
#
_cell.length_a   1.000
_cell.length_b   1.000
_cell.length_c   1.000
_cell.angle_alpha   90.00
_cell.angle_beta   90.00
_cell.angle_gamma   90.00
#
_symmetry.space_group_name_H-M   'P 1'
#
loop_
_entity.id
_entity.type
_entity.pdbx_description
1 polymer ?
#
loop_
_entity_poly.entity_id
_entity_poly.type
_entity_poly.pdbx_seq_one_letter_code
_entity_poly.pdbx_strand_id
1 'polypeptide(L)'
;MVFSSLTFLFCILPLFLVANFVAHRLTTAAWRNVVLLSVSLIFYTWGEARNVLLLLALGFFNYGGGLLLSKTSWPRLTVSLLVACNLAVLAWFKYVVWVLSFFVPPGWHSSILP
;
A
#
# COMPACT_ATOMS: atom_id res chain seq x y z
N MET A 1 -0.03 -0.69 -11.74
CA MET A 1 -0.82 -1.73 -12.46
C MET A 1 -1.93 -2.23 -11.54
N VAL A 2 -3.09 -2.61 -12.08
CA VAL A 2 -4.17 -3.21 -11.29
C VAL A 2 -3.89 -4.70 -11.11
N PHE A 3 -4.21 -5.25 -9.93
CA PHE A 3 -4.07 -6.67 -9.62
C PHE A 3 -4.83 -7.59 -10.60
N SER A 4 -5.93 -7.12 -11.19
CA SER A 4 -6.72 -7.87 -12.18
C SER A 4 -6.18 -7.80 -13.61
N SER A 5 -5.02 -7.17 -13.85
CA SER A 5 -4.46 -7.04 -15.20
C SER A 5 -3.90 -8.38 -15.71
N LEU A 6 -4.04 -8.61 -17.02
CA LEU A 6 -3.46 -9.79 -17.70
C LEU A 6 -1.95 -9.86 -17.51
N THR A 7 -1.26 -8.72 -17.57
CA THR A 7 0.18 -8.63 -17.34
C THR A 7 0.56 -9.09 -15.92
N PHE A 8 -0.25 -8.73 -14.91
CA PHE A 8 -0.01 -9.22 -13.56
C PHE A 8 -0.21 -10.75 -13.49
N LEU A 9 -1.34 -11.25 -13.97
CA LEU A 9 -1.72 -12.66 -13.82
C LEU A 9 -0.76 -13.60 -14.56
N PHE A 10 -0.35 -13.24 -15.79
CA PHE A 10 0.41 -14.14 -16.67
C PHE A 10 1.92 -13.85 -16.71
N CYS A 11 2.38 -12.69 -16.23
CA CYS A 11 3.80 -12.36 -16.22
C CYS A 11 4.33 -12.21 -14.80
N ILE A 12 3.72 -11.33 -14.01
CA ILE A 12 4.26 -10.95 -12.69
C ILE A 12 3.99 -12.02 -11.64
N LEU A 13 2.80 -12.60 -11.60
CA LEU A 13 2.44 -13.68 -10.68
C LEU A 13 3.31 -14.93 -10.86
N PRO A 14 3.49 -15.48 -12.09
CA PRO A 14 4.40 -16.62 -12.27
C PRO A 14 5.85 -16.24 -11.94
N LEU A 15 6.32 -15.04 -12.29
CA LEU A 15 7.65 -14.57 -11.90
C LEU A 15 7.80 -14.50 -10.36
N PHE A 16 6.78 -13.98 -9.66
CA PHE A 16 6.74 -13.89 -8.20
C PHE A 16 6.78 -15.28 -7.55
N LEU A 17 6.02 -16.24 -8.08
CA LEU A 17 6.02 -17.62 -7.60
C LEU A 17 7.38 -18.29 -7.82
N VAL A 18 7.98 -18.13 -9.00
CA VAL A 18 9.33 -18.64 -9.29
C VAL A 18 10.35 -18.02 -8.34
N ALA A 19 10.33 -16.69 -8.17
CA ALA A 19 11.21 -16.00 -7.23
C ALA A 19 11.03 -16.50 -5.79
N ASN A 20 9.79 -16.74 -5.36
CA ASN A 20 9.50 -17.32 -4.05
C ASN A 20 10.06 -18.74 -3.90
N PHE A 21 9.87 -19.61 -4.89
CA PHE A 21 10.39 -20.98 -4.88
C PHE A 21 11.92 -21.02 -4.85
N VAL A 22 12.57 -20.20 -5.68
CA VAL A 22 14.03 -20.08 -5.72
C VAL A 22 14.54 -19.53 -4.39
N ALA A 23 13.95 -18.46 -3.88
CA ALA A 23 14.34 -17.87 -2.59
C ALA A 23 14.14 -18.86 -1.42
N HIS A 24 13.10 -19.68 -1.46
CA HIS A 24 12.87 -20.73 -0.46
C HIS A 24 13.97 -21.81 -0.48
N ARG A 25 14.56 -22.10 -1.65
CA ARG A 25 15.60 -23.12 -1.76
C ARG A 25 17.01 -22.59 -1.50
N LEU A 26 17.29 -21.32 -1.81
CA LEU A 26 18.64 -20.78 -1.81
C LEU A 26 19.00 -19.92 -0.57
N THR A 27 18.03 -19.45 0.23
CA THR A 27 18.35 -18.38 1.20
C THR A 27 17.65 -18.51 2.55
N THR A 28 18.28 -17.94 3.58
CA THR A 28 17.73 -17.77 4.93
C THR A 28 16.41 -16.99 4.89
N ALA A 29 15.48 -17.32 5.77
CA ALA A 29 14.12 -16.77 5.82
C ALA A 29 14.03 -15.23 5.75
N ALA A 30 15.02 -14.50 6.28
CA ALA A 30 15.08 -13.04 6.22
C ALA A 30 15.23 -12.48 4.80
N TRP A 31 16.12 -13.08 4.00
CA TRP A 31 16.37 -12.65 2.62
C TRP A 31 15.19 -12.95 1.69
N ARG A 32 14.44 -14.02 1.97
CA ARG A 32 13.19 -14.30 1.24
C ARG A 32 12.21 -13.15 1.35
N ASN A 33 12.00 -12.61 2.55
CA ASN A 33 11.08 -11.50 2.76
C ASN A 33 11.56 -10.23 2.03
N VAL A 34 12.87 -9.99 1.99
CA VAL A 34 13.44 -8.86 1.23
C VAL A 34 13.17 -9.02 -0.27
N VAL A 35 13.47 -10.18 -0.85
CA VAL A 35 13.22 -10.45 -2.27
C VAL A 35 11.74 -10.29 -2.61
N LEU A 36 10.84 -10.87 -1.80
CA LEU A 36 9.40 -10.78 -2.01
C LEU A 36 8.89 -9.33 -1.89
N LEU A 37 9.41 -8.58 -0.92
CA LEU A 37 9.03 -7.18 -0.72
C LEU A 37 9.53 -6.31 -1.88
N SER A 38 10.76 -6.52 -2.35
CA SER A 38 11.32 -5.79 -3.50
C SER A 38 10.53 -6.04 -4.78
N VAL A 39 10.22 -7.30 -5.10
CA VAL A 39 9.40 -7.64 -6.27
C VAL A 39 8.01 -7.01 -6.16
N SER A 40 7.40 -7.04 -4.97
CA SER A 40 6.09 -6.43 -4.72
C SER A 40 6.13 -4.90 -4.90
N LEU A 41 7.20 -4.24 -4.44
CA LEU A 41 7.37 -2.79 -4.61
C LEU A 41 7.52 -2.41 -6.09
N ILE A 42 8.35 -3.14 -6.84
CA ILE A 42 8.58 -2.88 -8.27
C ILE A 42 7.28 -3.04 -9.07
N PHE A 43 6.46 -4.04 -8.73
CA PHE A 43 5.13 -4.18 -9.32
C PHE A 43 4.23 -2.97 -9.02
N TYR A 44 4.25 -2.50 -7.77
CA TYR A 44 3.43 -1.37 -7.33
C TYR A 44 3.83 -0.05 -8.00
N THR A 45 5.11 0.17 -8.29
CA THR A 45 5.58 1.40 -8.94
C THR A 45 5.24 1.49 -10.43
N TRP A 46 4.87 0.37 -11.08
CA TRP A 46 4.61 0.31 -12.53
C TRP A 46 3.46 1.24 -13.01
N GLY A 47 2.51 1.60 -12.15
CA GLY A 47 1.40 2.50 -12.52
C GLY A 47 1.42 3.86 -11.82
N GLU A 48 1.69 3.86 -10.52
CA GLU A 48 1.55 5.06 -9.68
C GLU A 48 2.68 5.12 -8.64
N ALA A 49 3.91 5.38 -9.11
CA ALA A 49 5.10 5.41 -8.26
C ALA A 49 4.96 6.35 -7.04
N ARG A 50 4.21 7.46 -7.18
CA ARG A 50 3.99 8.42 -6.09
C ARG A 50 3.18 7.84 -4.93
N ASN A 51 2.15 7.06 -5.21
CA ASN A 51 1.24 6.51 -4.20
C ASN A 51 1.90 5.35 -3.42
N VAL A 52 2.91 4.70 -3.99
CA VAL A 52 3.72 3.67 -3.31
C VAL A 52 4.47 4.24 -2.11
N LEU A 53 4.99 5.46 -2.20
CA LEU A 53 5.67 6.10 -1.08
C LEU A 53 4.73 6.34 0.11
N LEU A 54 3.48 6.72 -0.18
CA LEU A 54 2.44 6.88 0.84
C LEU A 54 2.06 5.54 1.47
N LEU A 55 1.93 4.47 0.67
CA LEU A 55 1.70 3.11 1.17
C LEU A 55 2.85 2.62 2.05
N LEU A 56 4.10 2.90 1.67
CA LEU A 56 5.28 2.59 2.49
C LEU A 56 5.25 3.35 3.81
N ALA A 57 4.97 4.66 3.79
CA ALA A 57 4.86 5.48 4.99
C ALA A 57 3.76 4.95 5.93
N LEU A 58 2.58 4.62 5.39
CA LEU A 58 1.51 3.96 6.14
C LEU A 58 1.96 2.60 6.69
N GLY A 59 2.70 1.81 5.91
CA GLY A 59 3.25 0.52 6.34
C GLY A 59 4.17 0.66 7.53
N PHE A 60 5.14 1.58 7.47
CA PHE A 60 6.05 1.86 8.60
C PHE A 60 5.32 2.43 9.80
N PHE A 61 4.34 3.31 9.59
CA PHE A 61 3.51 3.86 10.66
C PHE A 61 2.73 2.76 11.39
N ASN A 62 2.07 1.86 10.64
CA ASN A 62 1.36 0.72 11.22
C ASN A 62 2.31 -0.27 11.89
N TYR A 63 3.50 -0.51 11.33
CA TYR A 63 4.53 -1.34 11.95
C TYR A 63 4.95 -0.78 13.31
N GLY A 64 5.31 0.51 13.37
CA GLY A 64 5.64 1.19 14.62
C GLY A 64 4.48 1.16 15.63
N GLY A 65 3.26 1.36 15.16
CA GLY A 65 2.04 1.23 15.96
C GLY A 65 1.84 -0.18 16.54
N GLY A 66 2.12 -1.21 15.74
CA GLY A 66 2.10 -2.61 16.18
C GLY A 66 3.15 -2.92 17.25
N LEU A 67 4.36 -2.36 17.13
CA LEU A 67 5.39 -2.47 18.17
C LEU A 67 4.94 -1.78 19.47
N LEU A 68 4.33 -0.59 19.37
CA LEU A 68 3.82 0.15 20.53
C LEU A 68 2.67 -0.59 21.22
N LEU A 69 1.88 -1.36 20.46
CA LEU A 69 0.79 -2.17 20.99
C LEU A 69 1.23 -3.17 22.07
N SER A 70 2.44 -3.69 21.96
CA SER A 70 3.02 -4.62 22.96
C SER A 70 3.44 -3.95 24.27
N LYS A 71 3.52 -2.61 24.29
CA LYS A 71 4.06 -1.82 25.41
C LYS A 71 3.05 -0.87 26.05
N THR A 72 1.87 -0.70 25.44
CA THR A 72 0.86 0.25 25.89
C THR A 72 -0.10 -0.38 26.90
N SER A 73 -0.51 0.39 27.91
CA SER A 73 -1.59 0.01 28.83
C SER A 73 -2.99 0.14 28.19
N TRP A 74 -3.09 0.75 27.01
CA TRP A 74 -4.36 1.06 26.32
C TRP A 74 -4.39 0.52 24.88
N PRO A 75 -4.25 -0.79 24.66
CA PRO A 75 -4.08 -1.36 23.33
C PRO A 75 -5.27 -1.10 22.41
N ARG A 76 -6.50 -1.10 22.95
CA ARG A 76 -7.72 -0.81 22.18
C ARG A 76 -7.73 0.61 21.62
N LEU A 77 -7.31 1.59 22.40
CA LEU A 77 -7.25 2.98 21.96
C LEU A 77 -6.18 3.15 20.88
N THR A 78 -5.00 2.54 21.06
CA THR A 78 -3.92 2.59 20.07
C THR A 78 -4.33 1.97 18.74
N VAL A 79 -4.99 0.80 18.74
CA VAL A 79 -5.53 0.21 17.50
C VAL A 79 -6.58 1.12 16.86
N SER A 80 -7.54 1.63 17.66
CA SER A 80 -8.58 2.52 17.12
C SER A 80 -7.99 3.76 16.46
N LEU A 81 -6.95 4.37 17.03
CA LEU A 81 -6.25 5.51 16.43
C LEU A 81 -5.52 5.12 15.15
N LEU A 82 -4.80 3.99 15.12
CA LEU A 82 -4.13 3.50 13.92
C LEU A 82 -5.14 3.27 12.80
N VAL A 83 -6.24 2.57 13.09
CA VAL A 83 -7.31 2.31 12.13
C VAL A 83 -7.95 3.61 11.65
N ALA A 84 -8.26 4.55 12.56
CA ALA A 84 -8.82 5.85 12.21
C ALA A 84 -7.91 6.64 11.26
N CYS A 85 -6.59 6.65 11.50
CA CYS A 85 -5.62 7.29 10.60
C CYS A 85 -5.60 6.64 9.21
N ASN A 86 -5.58 5.31 9.12
CA ASN A 86 -5.62 4.61 7.83
C ASN A 86 -6.93 4.92 7.07
N LEU A 87 -8.06 4.91 7.76
CA LEU A 87 -9.37 5.26 7.19
C LEU A 87 -9.44 6.72 6.73
N ALA A 88 -8.84 7.65 7.48
CA ALA A 88 -8.77 9.05 7.08
C ALA A 88 -7.98 9.23 5.78
N VAL A 89 -6.83 8.57 5.65
CA VAL A 89 -6.04 8.62 4.41
C VAL A 89 -6.79 7.98 3.24
N LEU A 90 -7.46 6.84 3.49
CA LEU A 90 -8.30 6.21 2.47
C LEU A 90 -9.45 7.11 2.03
N ALA A 91 -10.14 7.74 2.98
CA ALA A 91 -11.24 8.66 2.71
C ALA A 91 -10.75 9.88 1.92
N TRP A 92 -9.56 10.38 2.24
CA TRP A 92 -8.92 11.46 1.49
C TRP A 92 -8.74 11.08 0.02
N PHE A 93 -8.05 9.97 -0.25
CA PHE A 93 -7.78 9.52 -1.63
C PHE A 93 -9.03 9.13 -2.40
N LYS A 94 -10.01 8.52 -1.74
CA LYS A 94 -11.18 7.96 -2.41
C LYS A 94 -12.30 8.97 -2.64
N TYR A 95 -12.54 9.88 -1.69
CA TYR A 95 -13.76 10.68 -1.68
C TYR A 95 -13.54 12.18 -1.77
N VAL A 96 -12.33 12.72 -1.56
CA VAL A 96 -12.13 14.18 -1.59
C VAL A 96 -12.49 14.78 -2.93
N VAL A 97 -12.06 14.18 -4.04
CA VAL A 97 -12.41 14.66 -5.39
C VAL A 97 -13.92 14.57 -5.63
N TRP A 98 -14.55 13.49 -5.19
CA TRP A 98 -16.00 13.33 -5.28
C TRP A 98 -16.76 14.39 -4.47
N VAL A 99 -16.32 14.67 -3.23
CA VAL A 99 -16.93 15.71 -2.38
C VAL A 99 -16.73 17.10 -2.98
N LEU A 100 -15.52 17.43 -3.41
CA LEU A 100 -15.22 18.72 -4.03
C LEU A 100 -16.01 18.94 -5.32
N SER A 101 -16.31 17.87 -6.07
CA SER A 101 -17.10 17.97 -7.29
C SER A 101 -18.52 18.53 -7.09
N PHE A 102 -19.10 18.45 -5.88
CA PHE A 102 -20.39 19.08 -5.57
C PHE A 102 -20.32 20.60 -5.44
N PHE A 103 -19.15 21.13 -5.09
CA PHE A 103 -18.94 22.56 -4.81
C PHE A 103 -18.21 23.28 -5.96
N VAL A 104 -17.60 22.54 -6.88
CA VAL A 104 -16.83 23.08 -7.99
C VAL A 104 -17.66 23.06 -9.29
N PRO A 105 -17.78 24.20 -10.01
CA PRO A 105 -18.48 24.24 -11.29
C PRO A 105 -17.83 23.33 -12.35
N PRO A 106 -18.60 22.74 -13.29
CA PRO A 106 -18.17 21.66 -14.17
C PRO A 106 -16.96 21.91 -15.09
N GLY A 107 -16.45 23.14 -15.19
CA GLY A 107 -15.29 23.49 -16.02
C GLY A 107 -13.91 23.25 -15.40
N TRP A 108 -13.81 22.96 -14.10
CA TRP A 108 -12.53 22.93 -13.35
C TRP A 108 -12.08 21.53 -12.89
N HIS A 109 -12.72 20.46 -13.37
CA HIS A 109 -12.42 19.09 -12.92
C HIS A 109 -11.01 18.60 -13.33
N SER A 110 -10.42 19.15 -14.41
CA SER A 110 -9.09 18.76 -14.90
C SER A 110 -7.93 19.29 -14.05
N SER A 111 -8.14 20.29 -13.20
CA SER A 111 -7.11 20.88 -12.32
C SER A 111 -7.08 20.27 -10.91
N ILE A 112 -8.03 19.41 -10.57
CA ILE A 112 -8.21 18.84 -9.22
C ILE A 112 -7.73 17.37 -9.16
N LEU A 113 -7.54 16.74 -10.32
CA LEU A 113 -7.01 15.39 -10.42
C LEU A 113 -5.47 15.43 -10.39
N PRO A 114 -4.81 14.77 -9.42
CA PRO A 114 -3.36 14.55 -9.45
C PRO A 114 -2.93 13.56 -10.53
#